data_AF-A0A6I2FNS6-F1
#
_entry.id   AF-A0A6I2FNS6-F1
#
_cell.length_a   1.000
_cell.length_b   1.000
_cell.length_c   1.000
_cell.angle_alpha   90.00
_cell.angle_beta   90.00
_cell.angle_gamma   90.00
#
_symmetry.space_group_name_H-M   'P 1'
#
loop_
_entity.id
_entity.type
_entity.pdbx_description
1 polymer ?
#
loop_
_entity_poly.entity_id
_entity_poly.type
_entity_poly.pdbx_seq_one_letter_code
_entity_poly.pdbx_strand_id
1 'polypeptide(L)'
;MEDPLAGLEDAVGSLRHAWTGPRATAGPATNLGRAELMRVLDRLGELGRRVDDLRAQVAAEIDRESRPELGVDSLARQQGYRSPAALIAATTGIGTGDAIRVVAVGKAIAPRQALTGEALPAKHPHVAESLHAGRIGQASAAIIVAMLERVAVRSSVEDRANAEQTLVASAPGLSLDELRKLVTRAEAWLDQDGMEPAERDRRGEEHLHLFERDGFLHLEGQIEATRGAPVKVAIDALVSAGFRQAKDDVTRGDDDAVQRTVPQRQVDALIQLAEHALGCERKDLPLAGATVVVRMNLETLTDGIGLAEIDGITQPLSPAAARHIAASAGIIPAVLDGESEVMDWGRKKRLFTWAQQMALAERDGGCAMCNLPPGMTKAHHLEWWARDHGDTDIDNGVLLCELCHHRIHDNGWQIRIEGHGVKARVWFIPPVTVDLARTPRLGGRARFSYLAA
;
A
#
# COMPACT_ATOMS: atom_id res chain seq x y z
N MET A 1 2.70 30.00 42.29
CA MET A 1 3.15 29.11 41.21
C MET A 1 2.96 27.72 41.75
N GLU A 2 1.98 26.98 41.22
CA GLU A 2 1.76 25.59 41.62
C GLU A 2 3.01 24.76 41.27
N ASP A 3 3.35 23.80 42.11
CA ASP A 3 4.47 22.90 41.88
C ASP A 3 4.12 21.99 40.68
N PRO A 4 4.86 22.07 39.54
CA PRO A 4 4.57 21.26 38.37
C PRO A 4 4.75 19.75 38.62
N LEU A 5 5.45 19.35 39.69
CA LEU A 5 5.70 17.95 40.02
C LEU A 5 4.67 17.35 40.98
N ALA A 6 3.84 18.16 41.66
CA ALA A 6 2.90 17.67 42.66
C ALA A 6 1.96 16.56 42.11
N GLY A 7 1.40 16.77 40.91
CA GLY A 7 0.55 15.78 40.27
C GLY A 7 1.27 14.49 39.87
N LEU A 8 2.58 14.54 39.62
CA LEU A 8 3.40 13.37 39.35
C LEU A 8 3.68 12.59 40.63
N GLU A 9 4.00 13.28 41.73
CA GLU A 9 4.23 12.66 43.04
C GLU A 9 2.99 11.95 43.55
N ASP A 10 1.82 12.58 43.44
CA ASP A 10 0.53 11.98 43.79
C ASP A 10 0.22 10.72 42.96
N ALA A 11 0.51 10.75 41.65
CA ALA A 11 0.33 9.61 40.77
C ALA A 11 1.28 8.45 41.11
N VAL A 12 2.54 8.75 41.44
CA VAL A 12 3.51 7.74 41.91
C VAL A 12 3.07 7.13 43.24
N GLY A 13 2.59 7.95 44.18
CA GLY A 13 2.03 7.49 45.45
C GLY A 13 0.82 6.56 45.25
N SER A 14 -0.10 6.97 44.38
CA SER A 14 -1.30 6.20 44.03
C SER A 14 -0.97 4.88 43.34
N LEU A 15 -0.01 4.88 42.41
CA LEU A 15 0.49 3.66 41.77
C LEU A 15 1.12 2.72 42.79
N ARG A 16 1.97 3.25 43.69
CA ARG A 16 2.60 2.45 44.75
C ARG A 16 1.54 1.78 45.62
N HIS A 17 0.53 2.52 46.06
CA HIS A 17 -0.57 1.98 46.85
C HIS A 17 -1.36 0.90 46.08
N ALA A 18 -1.68 1.12 44.81
CA ALA A 18 -2.37 0.15 43.97
C ALA A 18 -1.55 -1.13 43.74
N TRP A 19 -0.22 -1.01 43.63
CA TRP A 19 0.69 -2.13 43.40
C TRP A 19 0.92 -2.97 44.67
N THR A 20 1.06 -2.33 45.83
CA THR A 20 1.24 -3.05 47.09
C THR A 20 -0.08 -3.67 47.57
N GLY A 21 -1.19 -2.97 47.38
CA GLY A 21 -2.49 -3.37 47.93
C GLY A 21 -2.37 -3.62 49.44
N PRO A 22 -2.86 -4.76 49.97
CA PRO A 22 -2.73 -5.11 51.39
C PRO A 22 -1.34 -5.64 51.77
N ARG A 23 -0.40 -5.78 50.83
CA ARG A 23 0.93 -6.34 51.08
C ARG A 23 1.84 -5.27 51.64
N ALA A 24 2.79 -5.68 52.49
CA ALA A 24 3.79 -4.77 53.05
C ALA A 24 4.81 -4.26 52.01
N THR A 25 5.06 -5.02 50.94
CA THR A 25 6.04 -4.69 49.90
C THR A 25 5.54 -5.02 48.50
N ALA A 26 6.04 -4.29 47.50
CA ALA A 26 5.76 -4.55 46.09
C ALA A 26 6.50 -5.81 45.63
N GLY A 27 5.79 -6.71 44.96
CA GLY A 27 6.36 -7.89 44.31
C GLY A 27 6.20 -7.86 42.78
N PRO A 28 6.65 -8.90 42.07
CA PRO A 28 6.47 -9.02 40.63
C PRO A 28 5.00 -8.94 40.20
N ALA A 29 4.73 -8.43 39.00
CA ALA A 29 3.37 -8.29 38.46
C ALA A 29 2.62 -9.64 38.35
N THR A 30 3.36 -10.76 38.24
CA THR A 30 2.82 -12.13 38.26
C THR A 30 2.07 -12.47 39.55
N ASN A 31 2.31 -11.72 40.62
CA ASN A 31 1.67 -11.93 41.91
C ASN A 31 0.37 -11.12 42.06
N LEU A 32 -0.02 -10.32 41.07
CA LEU A 32 -1.23 -9.48 41.12
C LEU A 32 -2.44 -10.28 40.61
N GLY A 33 -3.53 -10.26 41.36
CA GLY A 33 -4.81 -10.79 40.93
C GLY A 33 -5.45 -9.93 39.83
N ARG A 34 -6.44 -10.46 39.12
CA ARG A 34 -7.10 -9.77 37.97
C ARG A 34 -7.57 -8.35 38.30
N ALA A 35 -8.21 -8.15 39.47
CA ALA A 35 -8.68 -6.83 39.89
C ALA A 35 -7.53 -5.87 40.25
N GLU A 36 -6.44 -6.39 40.84
CA GLU A 36 -5.24 -5.60 41.14
C GLU A 36 -4.54 -5.18 39.84
N LEU A 37 -4.41 -6.09 38.88
CA LEU A 37 -3.87 -5.79 37.54
C LEU A 37 -4.61 -4.64 36.86
N MET A 38 -5.95 -4.65 36.88
CA MET A 38 -6.74 -3.57 36.29
C MET A 38 -6.53 -2.23 37.01
N ARG A 39 -6.46 -2.21 38.34
CA ARG A 39 -6.17 -0.99 39.11
C ARG A 39 -4.77 -0.46 38.85
N VAL A 40 -3.77 -1.35 38.81
CA VAL A 40 -2.38 -0.98 38.51
C VAL A 40 -2.26 -0.42 37.10
N LEU A 41 -2.93 -1.04 36.11
CA LEU A 41 -2.97 -0.55 34.74
C LEU A 41 -3.56 0.87 34.65
N ASP A 42 -4.67 1.11 35.35
CA ASP A 42 -5.30 2.44 35.41
C ASP A 42 -4.33 3.51 36.00
N ARG A 43 -3.65 3.19 37.11
CA ARG A 43 -2.66 4.10 37.73
C ARG A 43 -1.39 4.29 36.91
N LEU A 44 -0.93 3.28 36.18
CA LEU A 44 0.14 3.44 35.21
C LEU A 44 -0.28 4.39 34.08
N GLY A 45 -1.53 4.29 33.62
CA GLY A 45 -2.09 5.20 32.64
C GLY A 45 -2.14 6.65 33.15
N GLU A 46 -2.58 6.86 34.38
CA GLU A 46 -2.58 8.17 35.04
C GLU A 46 -1.15 8.75 35.16
N LEU A 47 -0.20 7.95 35.66
CA LEU A 47 1.20 8.35 35.77
C LEU A 47 1.78 8.72 34.40
N GLY A 48 1.49 7.92 33.37
CA GLY A 48 1.90 8.21 32.00
C GLY A 48 1.38 9.56 31.50
N ARG A 49 0.11 9.89 31.75
CA ARG A 49 -0.48 11.18 31.37
C ARG A 49 0.16 12.37 32.09
N ARG A 50 0.56 12.21 33.36
CA ARG A 50 1.31 13.24 34.10
C ARG A 50 2.71 13.46 33.51
N VAL A 51 3.40 12.39 33.13
CA VAL A 51 4.71 12.48 32.45
C VAL A 51 4.56 13.13 31.08
N ASP A 52 3.50 12.80 30.34
CA ASP A 52 3.19 13.37 29.03
C ASP A 52 2.99 14.88 29.07
N ASP A 53 2.26 15.40 30.08
CA ASP A 53 2.09 16.85 30.30
C ASP A 53 3.45 17.54 30.52
N LEU A 54 4.25 17.05 31.46
CA LEU A 54 5.59 17.58 31.74
C LEU A 54 6.49 17.53 30.50
N ARG A 55 6.43 16.43 29.74
CA ARG A 55 7.18 16.26 28.51
C ARG A 55 6.76 17.29 27.46
N ALA A 56 5.47 17.59 27.32
CA ALA A 56 4.99 18.61 26.40
C ALA A 56 5.45 20.02 26.81
N GLN A 57 5.40 20.35 28.10
CA GLN A 57 5.87 21.65 28.61
C GLN A 57 7.37 21.84 28.39
N VAL A 58 8.19 20.85 28.75
CA VAL A 58 9.65 20.90 28.53
C VAL A 58 9.98 20.94 27.04
N ALA A 59 9.26 20.20 26.19
CA ALA A 59 9.48 20.24 24.74
C ALA A 59 9.17 21.62 24.13
N ALA A 60 8.13 22.31 24.60
CA ALA A 60 7.82 23.67 24.18
C ALA A 60 8.96 24.64 24.54
N GLU A 61 9.53 24.49 25.73
CA GLU A 61 10.64 25.30 26.19
C GLU A 61 11.93 25.02 25.39
N ILE A 62 12.23 23.73 25.13
CA ILE A 62 13.35 23.34 24.26
C ILE A 62 13.16 23.92 22.85
N ASP A 63 11.95 23.91 22.29
CA ASP A 63 11.66 24.53 20.99
C ASP A 63 11.90 26.05 21.02
N ARG A 64 11.44 26.72 22.08
CA ARG A 64 11.65 28.17 22.29
C ARG A 64 13.14 28.51 22.36
N GLU A 65 13.92 27.76 23.13
CA GLU A 65 15.37 27.94 23.27
C GLU A 65 16.17 27.40 22.07
N SER A 66 15.50 26.74 21.13
CA SER A 66 16.11 26.25 19.88
C SER A 66 15.66 27.02 18.65
N ARG A 67 14.92 28.13 18.82
CA ARG A 67 14.35 28.90 17.73
C ARG A 67 15.42 29.41 16.75
N PRO A 68 15.16 29.45 15.43
CA PRO A 68 16.17 29.77 14.41
C PRO A 68 16.86 31.14 14.63
N GLU A 69 16.15 32.09 15.23
CA GLU A 69 16.60 33.46 15.50
C GLU A 69 17.79 33.51 16.47
N LEU A 70 17.99 32.47 17.28
CA LEU A 70 19.12 32.37 18.20
C LEU A 70 20.42 31.96 17.51
N GLY A 71 20.39 31.54 16.24
CA GLY A 71 21.61 31.25 15.49
C GLY A 71 22.48 30.18 16.18
N VAL A 72 23.70 30.55 16.58
CA VAL A 72 24.64 29.65 17.29
C VAL A 72 24.25 29.40 18.75
N ASP A 73 23.44 30.28 19.34
CA ASP A 73 22.98 30.19 20.73
C ASP A 73 21.74 29.28 20.89
N SER A 74 21.26 28.70 19.78
CA SER A 74 20.18 27.70 19.79
C SER A 74 20.58 26.49 20.64
N LEU A 75 19.76 26.14 21.63
CA LEU A 75 19.98 25.01 22.54
C LEU A 75 20.21 23.70 21.77
N ALA A 76 19.37 23.40 20.77
CA ALA A 76 19.56 22.21 19.94
C ALA A 76 20.94 22.18 19.27
N ARG A 77 21.42 23.31 18.75
CA ARG A 77 22.73 23.40 18.08
C ARG A 77 23.89 23.29 19.06
N GLN A 78 23.79 23.92 20.24
CA GLN A 78 24.78 23.77 21.31
C GLN A 78 24.91 22.30 21.76
N GLN A 79 23.81 21.54 21.70
CA GLN A 79 23.80 20.10 21.97
C GLN A 79 24.16 19.24 20.74
N GLY A 80 24.51 19.84 19.60
CA GLY A 80 24.95 19.12 18.39
C GLY A 80 23.83 18.59 17.50
N TYR A 81 22.59 19.04 17.68
CA TYR A 81 21.43 18.59 16.91
C TYR A 81 20.94 19.65 15.93
N ARG A 82 20.44 19.18 14.77
CA ARG A 82 19.89 20.05 13.71
C ARG A 82 18.54 20.69 14.04
N SER A 83 17.83 20.20 15.05
CA SER A 83 16.49 20.65 15.42
C SER A 83 16.14 20.24 16.86
N PRO A 84 15.24 20.96 17.55
CA PRO A 84 14.76 20.58 18.89
C PRO A 84 14.11 19.19 18.91
N ALA A 85 13.34 18.82 17.87
CA ALA A 85 12.74 17.49 17.77
C ALA A 85 13.80 16.38 17.69
N ALA A 86 14.91 16.60 16.97
CA ALA A 86 16.02 15.64 16.91
C ALA A 86 16.73 15.49 18.26
N LEU A 87 16.94 16.60 18.99
CA LEU A 87 17.45 16.58 20.36
C LEU A 87 16.53 15.75 21.27
N ILE A 88 15.24 16.08 21.32
CA ILE A 88 14.25 15.37 22.16
C ILE A 88 14.19 13.88 21.83
N ALA A 89 14.15 13.52 20.54
CA ALA A 89 14.11 12.13 20.10
C ALA A 89 15.34 11.34 20.59
N ALA A 90 16.54 11.90 20.39
CA ALA A 90 17.78 11.25 20.80
C ALA A 90 17.92 11.15 22.33
N THR A 91 17.51 12.17 23.08
CA THR A 91 17.60 12.18 24.55
C THR A 91 16.58 11.25 25.21
N THR A 92 15.38 11.13 24.65
CA THR A 92 14.28 10.38 25.27
C THR A 92 14.04 8.98 24.69
N GLY A 93 14.73 8.63 23.59
CA GLY A 93 14.63 7.32 22.94
C GLY A 93 13.34 7.10 22.15
N ILE A 94 12.64 8.18 21.74
CA ILE A 94 11.42 8.11 20.94
C ILE A 94 11.69 8.39 19.46
N GLY A 95 10.74 8.07 18.58
CA GLY A 95 10.84 8.40 17.17
C GLY A 95 10.85 9.91 16.92
N THR A 96 11.53 10.37 15.86
CA THR A 96 11.56 11.80 15.50
C THR A 96 10.14 12.34 15.24
N GLY A 97 9.26 11.53 14.62
CA GLY A 97 7.86 11.90 14.42
C GLY A 97 7.08 12.08 15.73
N ASP A 98 7.39 11.31 16.77
CA ASP A 98 6.81 11.49 18.10
C ASP A 98 7.31 12.78 18.75
N ALA A 99 8.61 13.05 18.67
CA ALA A 99 9.19 14.29 19.19
C ALA A 99 8.59 15.53 18.52
N ILE A 100 8.36 15.51 17.20
CA ILE A 100 7.65 16.59 16.48
C ILE A 100 6.24 16.78 17.04
N ARG A 101 5.50 15.69 17.27
CA ARG A 101 4.14 15.75 17.85
C ARG A 101 4.15 16.31 19.27
N VAL A 102 5.12 15.90 20.10
CA VAL A 102 5.27 16.41 21.47
C VAL A 102 5.53 17.92 21.45
N VAL A 103 6.44 18.40 20.60
CA VAL A 103 6.71 19.84 20.43
C VAL A 103 5.45 20.58 19.96
N ALA A 104 4.72 20.04 18.98
CA ALA A 104 3.50 20.66 18.50
C ALA A 104 2.43 20.78 19.59
N VAL A 105 2.24 19.73 20.40
CA VAL A 105 1.34 19.77 21.57
C VAL A 105 1.82 20.80 22.58
N GLY A 106 3.11 20.80 22.93
CA GLY A 106 3.70 21.75 23.86
C GLY A 106 3.45 23.21 23.47
N LYS A 107 3.67 23.56 22.19
CA LYS A 107 3.39 24.90 21.66
C LYS A 107 1.91 25.26 21.68
N ALA A 108 1.04 24.28 21.46
CA ALA A 108 -0.41 24.47 21.47
C ALA A 108 -0.94 24.79 22.87
N ILE A 109 -0.37 24.18 23.91
CA ILE A 109 -0.79 24.33 25.30
C ILE A 109 -0.05 25.44 26.06
N ALA A 110 1.08 25.93 25.52
CA ALA A 110 1.84 26.99 26.16
C ALA A 110 1.05 28.32 26.19
N PRO A 111 1.12 29.09 27.30
CA PRO A 111 0.61 30.45 27.35
C PRO A 111 1.22 31.30 26.24
N ARG A 112 0.42 32.22 25.69
CA ARG A 112 0.86 33.14 24.64
C ARG A 112 1.02 34.54 25.19
N GLN A 113 1.67 35.41 24.43
CA GLN A 113 1.76 36.83 24.75
C GLN A 113 1.18 37.63 23.59
N ALA A 114 0.36 38.63 23.92
CA ALA A 114 -0.07 39.64 22.97
C ALA A 114 1.13 40.52 22.58
N LEU A 115 1.00 41.25 21.47
CA LEU A 115 1.99 42.25 21.03
C LEU A 115 2.26 43.32 22.11
N THR A 116 1.27 43.58 22.98
CA THR A 116 1.34 44.52 24.10
C THR A 116 2.00 43.92 25.37
N GLY A 117 2.39 42.64 25.34
CA GLY A 117 2.97 41.92 26.48
C GLY A 117 1.95 41.28 27.42
N GLU A 118 0.65 41.47 27.18
CA GLU A 118 -0.41 40.82 27.97
C GLU A 118 -0.38 39.29 27.78
N ALA A 119 -0.56 38.55 28.87
CA ALA A 119 -0.66 37.10 28.82
C ALA A 119 -1.99 36.69 28.17
N LEU A 120 -1.89 35.90 27.11
CA LEU A 120 -3.01 35.28 26.42
C LEU A 120 -3.09 33.80 26.80
N PRO A 121 -4.30 33.23 26.84
CA PRO A 121 -4.45 31.80 27.03
C PRO A 121 -3.75 31.01 25.92
N ALA A 122 -3.50 29.74 26.21
CA ALA A 122 -3.04 28.76 25.24
C ALA A 122 -3.86 28.83 23.94
N LYS A 123 -3.26 28.43 22.82
CA LYS A 123 -3.98 28.43 21.54
C LYS A 123 -5.19 27.50 21.57
N HIS A 124 -5.03 26.37 22.27
CA HIS A 124 -6.05 25.34 22.50
C HIS A 124 -6.22 25.16 24.02
N PRO A 125 -7.02 26.01 24.69
CA PRO A 125 -7.14 26.05 26.15
C PRO A 125 -7.78 24.81 26.77
N HIS A 126 -8.73 24.17 26.11
CA HIS A 126 -9.36 22.94 26.62
C HIS A 126 -8.42 21.74 26.53
N VAL A 127 -7.61 21.66 25.47
CA VAL A 127 -6.54 20.67 25.37
C VAL A 127 -5.52 20.88 26.49
N ALA A 128 -5.11 22.13 26.74
CA ALA A 128 -4.16 22.47 27.80
C ALA A 128 -4.69 22.06 29.18
N GLU A 129 -5.92 22.45 29.51
CA GLU A 129 -6.57 22.11 30.79
C GLU A 129 -6.67 20.59 30.99
N SER A 130 -7.06 19.85 29.96
CA SER A 130 -7.24 18.40 30.05
C SER A 130 -5.92 17.62 30.10
N LEU A 131 -4.86 18.11 29.43
CA LEU A 131 -3.53 17.52 29.53
C LEU A 131 -2.94 17.77 30.93
N HIS A 132 -3.01 19.01 31.42
CA HIS A 132 -2.49 19.37 32.74
C HIS A 132 -3.22 18.67 33.88
N ALA A 133 -4.54 18.47 33.74
CA ALA A 133 -5.33 17.66 34.67
C ALA A 133 -5.04 16.15 34.59
N GLY A 134 -4.24 15.68 33.62
CA GLY A 134 -3.97 14.26 33.40
C GLY A 134 -5.21 13.48 32.95
N ARG A 135 -6.18 14.12 32.28
CA ARG A 135 -7.38 13.47 31.73
C ARG A 135 -7.13 12.84 30.36
N ILE A 136 -6.26 13.45 29.55
CA ILE A 136 -5.80 12.93 28.25
C ILE A 136 -4.28 12.82 28.24
N GLY A 137 -3.73 11.95 27.39
CA GLY A 137 -2.28 11.84 27.16
C GLY A 137 -1.82 12.63 25.94
N GLN A 138 -0.50 12.66 25.72
CA GLN A 138 0.11 13.45 24.65
C GLN A 138 -0.34 12.99 23.26
N ALA A 139 -0.50 11.68 23.04
CA ALA A 139 -0.92 11.14 21.76
C ALA A 139 -2.35 11.60 21.38
N SER A 140 -3.28 11.60 22.34
CA SER A 140 -4.64 12.11 22.13
C SER A 140 -4.65 13.61 21.87
N ALA A 141 -3.89 14.38 22.66
CA ALA A 141 -3.73 15.81 22.45
C ALA A 141 -3.17 16.13 21.05
N ALA A 142 -2.18 15.36 20.58
CA ALA A 142 -1.58 15.55 19.26
C ALA A 142 -2.58 15.33 18.12
N ILE A 143 -3.46 14.34 18.23
CA ILE A 143 -4.51 14.08 17.23
C ILE A 143 -5.49 15.26 17.16
N ILE A 144 -5.94 15.75 18.31
CA ILE A 144 -6.90 16.85 18.42
C ILE A 144 -6.25 18.15 17.89
N VAL A 145 -5.06 18.52 18.38
CA VAL A 145 -4.33 19.72 17.95
C VAL A 145 -4.09 19.68 16.44
N ALA A 146 -3.60 18.56 15.90
CA ALA A 146 -3.33 18.46 14.47
C ALA A 146 -4.58 18.70 13.61
N MET A 147 -5.76 18.24 14.04
CA MET A 147 -7.00 18.52 13.32
C MET A 147 -7.39 20.00 13.44
N LEU A 148 -7.37 20.57 14.65
CA LEU A 148 -7.72 21.97 14.88
C LEU A 148 -6.84 22.95 14.10
N GLU A 149 -5.57 22.59 13.88
CA GLU A 149 -4.64 23.34 13.02
C GLU A 149 -5.02 23.23 11.53
N ARG A 150 -5.40 22.04 11.04
CA ARG A 150 -5.81 21.86 9.64
C ARG A 150 -7.07 22.65 9.29
N VAL A 151 -8.06 22.65 10.18
CA VAL A 151 -9.34 23.36 9.95
C VAL A 151 -9.26 24.85 10.28
N ALA A 152 -8.15 25.35 10.83
CA ALA A 152 -8.02 26.71 11.35
C ALA A 152 -8.35 27.81 10.32
N VAL A 153 -8.07 27.58 9.04
CA VAL A 153 -8.28 28.54 7.95
C VAL A 153 -9.69 28.45 7.36
N ARG A 154 -10.39 27.32 7.58
CA ARG A 154 -11.65 26.98 6.90
C ARG A 154 -12.88 26.97 7.82
N SER A 155 -12.67 27.12 9.13
CA SER A 155 -13.74 27.08 10.14
C SER A 155 -13.69 28.31 11.04
N SER A 156 -14.83 28.67 11.62
CA SER A 156 -14.93 29.82 12.52
C SER A 156 -14.17 29.58 13.83
N VAL A 157 -13.81 30.66 14.53
CA VAL A 157 -13.16 30.54 15.85
C VAL A 157 -14.07 29.84 16.87
N GLU A 158 -15.38 30.11 16.79
CA GLU A 158 -16.39 29.54 17.68
C GLU A 158 -16.59 28.03 17.44
N ASP A 159 -16.73 27.62 16.18
CA ASP A 159 -16.90 26.20 15.84
C ASP A 159 -15.68 25.37 16.25
N ARG A 160 -14.47 25.92 16.09
CA ARG A 160 -13.25 25.26 16.55
C ARG A 160 -13.16 25.15 18.06
N ALA A 161 -13.57 26.19 18.81
CA ALA A 161 -13.59 26.14 20.27
C ALA A 161 -14.59 25.07 20.77
N ASN A 162 -15.79 25.03 20.15
CA ASN A 162 -16.80 24.00 20.45
C ASN A 162 -16.30 22.58 20.12
N ALA A 163 -15.63 22.42 18.98
CA ALA A 163 -15.04 21.14 18.58
C ALA A 163 -13.91 20.72 19.52
N GLU A 164 -13.02 21.65 19.90
CA GLU A 164 -11.96 21.40 20.88
C GLU A 164 -12.55 20.89 22.19
N GLN A 165 -13.51 21.60 22.77
CA GLN A 165 -14.16 21.23 24.03
C GLN A 165 -14.81 19.84 23.94
N THR A 166 -15.56 19.58 22.86
CA THR A 166 -16.27 18.31 22.65
C THR A 166 -15.33 17.13 22.48
N LEU A 167 -14.27 17.29 21.69
CA LEU A 167 -13.28 16.25 21.44
C LEU A 167 -12.48 15.92 22.69
N VAL A 168 -12.08 16.93 23.46
CA VAL A 168 -11.37 16.75 24.73
C VAL A 168 -12.26 16.05 25.75
N ALA A 169 -13.54 16.42 25.84
CA ALA A 169 -14.49 15.77 26.75
C ALA A 169 -14.77 14.31 26.37
N SER A 170 -14.73 13.97 25.07
CA SER A 170 -15.02 12.63 24.57
C SER A 170 -13.80 11.70 24.55
N ALA A 171 -12.58 12.24 24.57
CA ALA A 171 -11.36 11.46 24.44
C ALA A 171 -11.11 10.45 25.57
N PRO A 172 -11.43 10.71 26.86
CA PRO A 172 -11.25 9.73 27.93
C PRO A 172 -12.02 8.43 27.66
N GLY A 173 -11.32 7.30 27.71
CA GLY A 173 -11.90 5.97 27.47
C GLY A 173 -11.90 5.51 26.01
N LEU A 174 -11.56 6.37 25.04
CA LEU A 174 -11.37 5.98 23.65
C LEU A 174 -9.94 5.52 23.39
N SER A 175 -9.80 4.46 22.59
CA SER A 175 -8.53 4.14 21.94
C SER A 175 -8.14 5.24 20.94
N LEU A 176 -6.86 5.30 20.56
CA LEU A 176 -6.41 6.28 19.56
C LEU A 176 -7.10 6.10 18.21
N ASP A 177 -7.47 4.88 17.83
CA ASP A 177 -8.18 4.60 16.58
C ASP A 177 -9.64 5.08 16.62
N GLU A 178 -10.32 4.93 17.76
CA GLU A 178 -11.66 5.48 17.97
C GLU A 178 -11.65 7.01 18.02
N LEU A 179 -10.65 7.60 18.67
CA LEU A 179 -10.45 9.05 18.68
C LEU A 179 -10.18 9.58 17.26
N ARG A 180 -9.38 8.90 16.45
CA ARG A 180 -9.17 9.26 15.04
C ARG A 180 -10.48 9.26 14.26
N LYS A 181 -11.33 8.24 14.44
CA LYS A 181 -12.65 8.19 13.78
C LYS A 181 -13.53 9.38 14.19
N LEU A 182 -13.54 9.73 15.47
CA LEU A 182 -14.29 10.88 15.97
C LEU A 182 -13.76 12.20 15.38
N VAL A 183 -12.44 12.37 15.38
CA VAL A 183 -11.76 13.56 14.85
C VAL A 183 -11.98 13.71 13.35
N THR A 184 -11.96 12.62 12.58
CA THR A 184 -12.29 12.66 11.14
C THR A 184 -13.72 13.14 10.90
N ARG A 185 -14.69 12.72 11.73
CA ARG A 185 -16.08 13.20 11.62
C ARG A 185 -16.21 14.67 12.01
N ALA A 186 -15.52 15.10 13.07
CA ALA A 186 -15.50 16.49 13.48
C ALA A 186 -14.87 17.38 12.40
N GLU A 187 -13.76 16.96 11.80
CA GLU A 187 -13.10 17.65 10.69
C GLU A 187 -14.05 17.81 9.50
N ALA A 188 -14.76 16.75 9.10
CA ALA A 188 -15.74 16.81 8.02
C ALA A 188 -16.92 17.76 8.32
N TRP A 189 -17.34 17.86 9.58
CA TRP A 189 -18.41 18.78 10.00
C TRP A 189 -17.95 20.25 10.05
N LEU A 190 -16.69 20.49 10.39
CA LEU A 190 -16.07 21.82 10.42
C LEU A 190 -15.65 22.34 9.04
N ASP A 191 -15.35 21.44 8.10
CA ASP A 191 -14.91 21.75 6.74
C ASP A 191 -15.93 21.22 5.70
N GLN A 192 -17.17 21.70 5.78
CA GLN A 192 -18.27 21.25 4.92
C GLN A 192 -18.00 21.53 3.44
N ASP A 193 -17.33 22.64 3.13
CA ASP A 193 -17.01 23.08 1.76
C ASP A 193 -15.67 22.52 1.24
N GLY A 194 -14.78 22.02 2.11
CA GLY A 194 -13.43 21.56 1.74
C GLY A 194 -13.32 20.07 1.37
N MET A 195 -14.39 19.29 1.52
CA MET A 195 -14.40 17.87 1.11
C MET A 195 -14.31 17.70 -0.41
N GLU A 196 -15.10 18.45 -1.18
CA GLU A 196 -15.16 18.29 -2.64
C GLU A 196 -13.84 18.63 -3.36
N PRO A 197 -13.11 19.73 -3.02
CA PRO A 197 -11.79 20.00 -3.57
C PRO A 197 -10.75 18.92 -3.21
N ALA A 198 -10.76 18.45 -1.96
CA ALA A 198 -9.82 17.42 -1.50
C ALA A 198 -10.07 16.05 -2.16
N GLU A 199 -11.32 15.71 -2.50
CA GLU A 199 -11.66 14.49 -3.23
C GLU A 199 -11.15 14.51 -4.68
N ARG A 200 -11.18 15.67 -5.35
CA ARG A 200 -10.66 15.81 -6.73
C ARG A 200 -9.13 15.65 -6.77
N ASP A 201 -8.42 16.26 -5.83
CA ASP A 201 -6.97 16.12 -5.73
C ASP A 201 -6.58 14.66 -5.40
N ARG A 202 -7.28 14.02 -4.46
CA ARG A 202 -7.05 12.61 -4.08
C ARG A 202 -7.29 11.63 -5.22
N ARG A 203 -8.22 11.90 -6.15
CA ARG A 203 -8.42 11.06 -7.35
C ARG A 203 -7.19 11.06 -8.26
N GLY A 204 -6.45 12.16 -8.32
CA GLY A 204 -5.20 12.25 -9.08
C GLY A 204 -4.06 11.42 -8.47
N GLU A 205 -4.15 11.08 -7.18
CA GLU A 205 -3.18 10.28 -6.44
C GLU A 205 -3.51 8.79 -6.42
N GLU A 206 -4.70 8.40 -6.92
CA GLU A 206 -5.11 7.00 -6.97
C GLU A 206 -4.19 6.19 -7.88
N HIS A 207 -3.73 5.06 -7.36
CA HIS A 207 -2.87 4.16 -8.11
C HIS A 207 -3.05 2.72 -7.62
N LEU A 208 -2.73 1.78 -8.50
CA LEU A 208 -2.59 0.38 -8.17
C LEU A 208 -1.41 -0.17 -8.96
N HIS A 209 -0.38 -0.61 -8.25
CA HIS A 209 0.82 -1.25 -8.77
C HIS A 209 0.75 -2.74 -8.48
N LEU A 210 0.94 -3.54 -9.52
CA LEU A 210 1.08 -4.99 -9.44
C LEU A 210 2.50 -5.35 -9.89
N PHE A 211 3.24 -6.04 -9.04
CA PHE A 211 4.62 -6.44 -9.35
C PHE A 211 4.98 -7.73 -8.63
N GLU A 212 5.98 -8.44 -9.16
CA GLU A 212 6.45 -9.70 -8.58
C GLU A 212 7.71 -9.48 -7.75
N ARG A 213 7.79 -10.15 -6.59
CA ARG A 213 9.00 -10.23 -5.77
C ARG A 213 8.96 -11.46 -4.88
N ASP A 214 10.07 -12.21 -4.83
CA ASP A 214 10.25 -13.41 -4.00
C ASP A 214 9.20 -14.51 -4.24
N GLY A 215 8.72 -14.65 -5.48
CA GLY A 215 7.69 -15.63 -5.85
C GLY A 215 6.26 -15.23 -5.46
N PHE A 216 6.05 -14.00 -5.00
CA PHE A 216 4.73 -13.45 -4.68
C PHE A 216 4.35 -12.31 -5.63
N LEU A 217 3.06 -12.22 -5.96
CA LEU A 217 2.45 -11.04 -6.57
C LEU A 217 2.12 -10.03 -5.47
N HIS A 218 2.79 -8.88 -5.48
CA HIS A 218 2.53 -7.75 -4.60
C HIS A 218 1.53 -6.81 -5.24
N LEU A 219 0.53 -6.38 -4.45
CA LEU A 219 -0.44 -5.38 -4.84
C LEU A 219 -0.29 -4.19 -3.89
N GLU A 220 0.17 -3.06 -4.42
CA GLU A 220 0.31 -1.81 -3.67
C GLU A 220 -0.58 -0.75 -4.32
N GLY A 221 -1.49 -0.16 -3.56
CA GLY A 221 -2.37 0.83 -4.13
C GLY A 221 -3.05 1.70 -3.10
N GLN A 222 -3.50 2.85 -3.58
CA GLN A 222 -4.29 3.81 -2.84
C GLN A 222 -5.52 4.13 -3.65
N ILE A 223 -6.68 3.99 -3.02
CA ILE A 223 -7.98 4.29 -3.62
C ILE A 223 -8.67 5.29 -2.69
N GLU A 224 -9.29 6.32 -3.26
CA GLU A 224 -10.13 7.23 -2.51
C GLU A 224 -11.27 6.44 -1.83
N ALA A 225 -11.58 6.78 -0.58
CA ALA A 225 -12.43 5.96 0.28
C ALA A 225 -13.82 5.67 -0.30
N THR A 226 -14.46 6.65 -0.96
CA THR A 226 -15.79 6.44 -1.58
C THR A 226 -15.71 5.50 -2.77
N ARG A 227 -14.65 5.58 -3.58
CA ARG A 227 -14.38 4.66 -4.70
C ARG A 227 -13.92 3.28 -4.25
N GLY A 228 -13.23 3.19 -3.11
CA GLY A 228 -12.75 1.95 -2.51
C GLY A 228 -13.84 1.19 -1.73
N ALA A 229 -14.95 1.84 -1.39
CA ALA A 229 -16.03 1.24 -0.61
C ALA A 229 -16.58 -0.06 -1.22
N PRO A 230 -16.88 -0.16 -2.53
CA PRO A 230 -17.33 -1.41 -3.14
C PRO A 230 -16.30 -2.55 -3.01
N VAL A 231 -15.00 -2.25 -3.18
CA VAL A 231 -13.92 -3.24 -3.02
C VAL A 231 -13.88 -3.76 -1.59
N LYS A 232 -13.90 -2.85 -0.61
CA LYS A 232 -13.89 -3.20 0.81
C LYS A 232 -15.10 -4.06 1.20
N VAL A 233 -16.31 -3.63 0.79
CA VAL A 233 -17.55 -4.33 1.12
C VAL A 233 -17.58 -5.73 0.49
N ALA A 234 -17.14 -5.88 -0.76
CA ALA A 234 -17.08 -7.18 -1.43
C ALA A 234 -16.13 -8.15 -0.71
N ILE A 235 -14.91 -7.71 -0.39
CA ILE A 235 -13.92 -8.53 0.32
C ILE A 235 -14.42 -8.90 1.72
N ASP A 236 -14.92 -7.93 2.50
CA ASP A 236 -15.43 -8.19 3.85
C ASP A 236 -16.60 -9.18 3.84
N ALA A 237 -17.48 -9.10 2.84
CA ALA A 237 -18.60 -10.01 2.67
C ALA A 237 -18.14 -11.46 2.38
N LEU A 238 -17.16 -11.64 1.49
CA LEU A 238 -16.59 -12.95 1.16
C LEU A 238 -15.82 -13.55 2.34
N VAL A 239 -15.02 -12.75 3.04
CA VAL A 239 -14.31 -13.17 4.26
C VAL A 239 -15.33 -13.61 5.34
N SER A 240 -16.38 -12.82 5.54
CA SER A 240 -17.46 -13.14 6.49
C SER A 240 -18.21 -14.42 6.09
N ALA A 241 -18.44 -14.65 4.80
CA ALA A 241 -19.04 -15.89 4.31
C ALA A 241 -18.12 -17.10 4.56
N GLY A 242 -16.82 -16.97 4.30
CA GLY A 242 -15.84 -18.01 4.58
C GLY A 242 -15.72 -18.38 6.06
N PHE A 243 -15.94 -17.42 6.98
CA PHE A 243 -16.03 -17.72 8.42
C PHE A 243 -17.29 -18.51 8.79
N ARG A 244 -18.43 -18.21 8.16
CA ARG A 244 -19.68 -18.96 8.37
C ARG A 244 -19.54 -20.40 7.88
N GLN A 245 -19.02 -20.60 6.66
CA GLN A 245 -18.77 -21.93 6.11
C GLN A 245 -17.81 -22.76 6.98
N ALA A 246 -16.69 -22.18 7.41
CA ALA A 246 -15.75 -22.88 8.27
C ALA A 246 -16.36 -23.30 9.61
N LYS A 247 -17.32 -22.53 10.14
CA LYS A 247 -18.05 -22.86 11.38
C LYS A 247 -19.04 -24.02 11.16
N ASP A 248 -19.68 -24.08 9.99
CA ASP A 248 -20.60 -25.16 9.63
C ASP A 248 -19.85 -26.47 9.31
N ASP A 249 -18.63 -26.37 8.79
CA ASP A 249 -17.74 -27.51 8.49
C ASP A 249 -17.13 -28.17 9.75
N VAL A 250 -17.09 -27.49 10.91
CA VAL A 250 -16.62 -28.07 12.21
C VAL A 250 -17.46 -29.28 12.65
N THR A 251 -18.62 -29.50 12.02
CA THR A 251 -19.44 -30.70 12.23
C THR A 251 -18.80 -31.99 11.65
N ARG A 252 -17.83 -31.87 10.73
CA ARG A 252 -16.98 -32.98 10.26
C ARG A 252 -15.63 -32.88 10.97
N GLY A 253 -15.46 -33.68 12.02
CA GLY A 253 -14.28 -33.67 12.89
C GLY A 253 -12.98 -33.98 12.14
N ASP A 254 -12.24 -32.93 11.82
CA ASP A 254 -10.83 -32.99 11.47
C ASP A 254 -10.10 -31.87 12.21
N ASP A 255 -9.44 -32.22 13.32
CA ASP A 255 -8.73 -31.29 14.21
C ASP A 255 -7.48 -30.65 13.55
N ASP A 256 -7.11 -31.08 12.34
CA ASP A 256 -5.96 -30.61 11.57
C ASP A 256 -6.32 -29.61 10.45
N ALA A 257 -7.57 -29.13 10.38
CA ALA A 257 -7.94 -28.11 9.39
C ALA A 257 -7.19 -26.78 9.68
N VAL A 258 -6.11 -26.53 8.92
CA VAL A 258 -5.33 -25.28 8.96
C VAL A 258 -6.27 -24.09 8.79
N GLN A 259 -6.55 -23.39 9.88
CA GLN A 259 -7.43 -22.22 9.86
C GLN A 259 -6.72 -21.06 9.15
N ARG A 260 -7.22 -20.68 7.98
CA ARG A 260 -6.72 -19.50 7.26
C ARG A 260 -6.93 -18.24 8.10
N THR A 261 -5.86 -17.46 8.23
CA THR A 261 -5.87 -16.12 8.86
C THR A 261 -6.76 -15.14 8.09
N VAL A 262 -7.15 -14.03 8.73
CA VAL A 262 -7.94 -12.97 8.04
C VAL A 262 -7.23 -12.45 6.78
N PRO A 263 -5.92 -12.13 6.78
CA PRO A 263 -5.23 -11.72 5.55
C PRO A 263 -5.24 -12.79 4.46
N GLN A 264 -5.08 -14.06 4.80
CA GLN A 264 -5.16 -15.15 3.81
C GLN A 264 -6.56 -15.26 3.20
N ARG A 265 -7.62 -15.10 4.00
CA ARG A 265 -9.01 -15.08 3.50
C ARG A 265 -9.31 -13.84 2.64
N GLN A 266 -8.67 -12.70 2.92
CA GLN A 266 -8.77 -11.51 2.08
C GLN A 266 -8.13 -11.74 0.71
N VAL A 267 -7.00 -12.46 0.66
CA VAL A 267 -6.38 -12.89 -0.60
C VAL A 267 -7.31 -13.84 -1.36
N ASP A 268 -7.89 -14.83 -0.69
CA ASP A 268 -8.86 -15.75 -1.31
C ASP A 268 -10.07 -15.00 -1.90
N ALA A 269 -10.61 -14.03 -1.17
CA ALA A 269 -11.72 -13.20 -1.62
C ALA A 269 -11.35 -12.40 -2.88
N LEU A 270 -10.14 -11.82 -2.93
CA LEU A 270 -9.67 -11.11 -4.11
C LEU A 270 -9.50 -12.04 -5.32
N ILE A 271 -8.93 -13.23 -5.12
CA ILE A 271 -8.78 -14.25 -6.17
C ILE A 271 -10.15 -14.66 -6.71
N GLN A 272 -11.11 -14.94 -5.81
CA GLN A 272 -12.47 -15.34 -6.21
C GLN A 272 -13.18 -14.24 -7.03
N LEU A 273 -12.98 -12.96 -6.68
CA LEU A 273 -13.51 -11.85 -7.47
C LEU A 273 -12.89 -11.80 -8.87
N ALA A 274 -11.57 -12.00 -8.98
CA ALA A 274 -10.88 -12.01 -10.26
C ALA A 274 -11.29 -13.21 -11.13
N GLU A 275 -11.36 -14.41 -10.57
CA GLU A 275 -11.83 -15.62 -11.25
C GLU A 275 -13.28 -15.48 -11.72
N HIS A 276 -14.16 -14.93 -10.88
CA HIS A 276 -15.54 -14.64 -11.27
C HIS A 276 -15.61 -13.66 -12.44
N ALA A 277 -14.83 -12.58 -12.40
CA ALA A 277 -14.81 -11.59 -13.47
C ALA A 277 -14.30 -12.17 -14.80
N LEU A 278 -13.26 -13.00 -14.76
CA LEU A 278 -12.70 -13.66 -15.95
C LEU A 278 -13.61 -14.76 -16.51
N GLY A 279 -14.36 -15.46 -15.66
CA GLY A 279 -15.30 -16.51 -16.05
C GLY A 279 -16.72 -16.03 -16.35
N CYS A 280 -17.03 -14.74 -16.17
CA CYS A 280 -18.38 -14.22 -16.35
C CYS A 280 -18.75 -14.12 -17.84
N GLU A 281 -19.90 -14.68 -18.24
CA GLU A 281 -20.41 -14.58 -19.62
C GLU A 281 -20.96 -13.19 -19.97
N ARG A 282 -21.11 -12.30 -18.98
CA ARG A 282 -21.56 -10.93 -19.24
C ARG A 282 -20.44 -10.13 -19.92
N LYS A 283 -20.83 -9.36 -20.94
CA LYS A 283 -19.92 -8.56 -21.79
C LYS A 283 -19.84 -7.09 -21.38
N ASP A 284 -20.29 -6.76 -20.18
CA ASP A 284 -20.27 -5.40 -19.62
C ASP A 284 -18.86 -4.93 -19.29
N LEU A 285 -17.94 -5.86 -19.03
CA LEU A 285 -16.52 -5.57 -18.91
C LEU A 285 -15.79 -5.97 -20.20
N PRO A 286 -14.84 -5.15 -20.71
CA PRO A 286 -14.04 -5.47 -21.89
C PRO A 286 -12.93 -6.49 -21.56
N LEU A 287 -13.28 -7.58 -20.87
CA LEU A 287 -12.38 -8.68 -20.52
C LEU A 287 -12.31 -9.74 -21.64
N ALA A 288 -13.04 -9.54 -22.74
CA ALA A 288 -13.01 -10.43 -23.89
C ALA A 288 -11.57 -10.57 -24.44
N GLY A 289 -10.98 -11.75 -24.24
CA GLY A 289 -9.59 -12.07 -24.62
C GLY A 289 -8.56 -12.01 -23.50
N ALA A 290 -8.93 -11.64 -22.27
CA ALA A 290 -8.08 -11.79 -21.10
C ALA A 290 -8.04 -13.27 -20.67
N THR A 291 -7.03 -14.00 -21.12
CA THR A 291 -6.83 -15.42 -20.79
C THR A 291 -5.53 -15.57 -20.02
N VAL A 292 -5.58 -16.27 -18.88
CA VAL A 292 -4.36 -16.77 -18.22
C VAL A 292 -3.89 -17.97 -19.05
N VAL A 293 -2.74 -17.84 -19.70
CA VAL A 293 -2.15 -18.91 -20.51
C VAL A 293 -1.01 -19.54 -19.73
N VAL A 294 -1.09 -20.87 -19.57
CA VAL A 294 -0.05 -21.68 -18.93
C VAL A 294 0.65 -22.50 -20.00
N ARG A 295 1.97 -22.45 -20.05
CA ARG A 295 2.80 -23.17 -21.02
C ARG A 295 3.70 -24.19 -20.34
N MET A 296 3.73 -25.39 -20.90
CA MET A 296 4.68 -26.45 -20.60
C MET A 296 4.77 -27.38 -21.81
N ASN A 297 5.87 -28.11 -21.97
CA ASN A 297 5.95 -29.11 -23.02
C ASN A 297 5.14 -30.37 -22.65
N LEU A 298 4.79 -31.19 -23.66
CA LEU A 298 3.95 -32.38 -23.47
C LEU A 298 4.60 -33.39 -22.52
N GLU A 299 5.92 -33.61 -22.64
CA GLU A 299 6.69 -34.49 -21.76
C GLU A 299 6.63 -34.05 -20.29
N THR A 300 6.73 -32.74 -20.01
CA THR A 300 6.61 -32.17 -18.65
C THR A 300 5.20 -32.37 -18.10
N LEU A 301 4.19 -32.25 -18.96
CA LEU A 301 2.79 -32.48 -18.58
C LEU A 301 2.55 -33.96 -18.22
N THR A 302 3.07 -34.89 -19.02
CA THR A 302 2.87 -36.34 -18.85
C THR A 302 3.75 -36.94 -17.76
N ASP A 303 5.03 -36.60 -17.73
CA ASP A 303 6.04 -37.25 -16.89
C ASP A 303 6.15 -36.56 -15.52
N GLY A 304 5.64 -35.33 -15.41
CA GLY A 304 5.62 -34.55 -14.18
C GLY A 304 6.99 -33.98 -13.77
N ILE A 305 7.99 -34.08 -14.63
CA ILE A 305 9.34 -33.57 -14.43
C ILE A 305 9.58 -32.41 -15.40
N GLY A 306 9.94 -31.23 -14.89
CA GLY A 306 10.16 -30.03 -15.69
C GLY A 306 9.58 -28.77 -15.03
N LEU A 307 9.48 -27.69 -15.80
CA LEU A 307 8.91 -26.41 -15.36
C LEU A 307 7.77 -25.98 -16.27
N ALA A 308 6.82 -25.25 -15.72
CA ALA A 308 5.75 -24.57 -16.44
C ALA A 308 5.85 -23.06 -16.23
N GLU A 309 5.33 -22.30 -17.19
CA GLU A 309 5.32 -20.83 -17.19
C GLU A 309 3.88 -20.30 -17.28
N ILE A 310 3.61 -19.14 -16.68
CA ILE A 310 2.35 -18.41 -16.86
C ILE A 310 2.64 -17.08 -17.56
N ASP A 311 1.83 -16.73 -18.54
CA ASP A 311 1.92 -15.41 -19.18
C ASP A 311 1.81 -14.26 -18.18
N GLY A 312 2.85 -13.43 -18.15
CA GLY A 312 2.93 -12.27 -17.28
C GLY A 312 3.28 -12.55 -15.83
N ILE A 313 3.66 -13.79 -15.49
CA ILE A 313 4.24 -14.16 -14.20
C ILE A 313 5.65 -14.72 -14.43
N THR A 314 6.65 -14.10 -13.82
CA THR A 314 8.07 -14.47 -13.92
C THR A 314 8.43 -15.73 -13.14
N GLN A 315 7.70 -16.02 -12.06
CA GLN A 315 7.97 -17.19 -11.22
C GLN A 315 7.59 -18.50 -11.95
N PRO A 316 8.56 -19.41 -12.21
CA PRO A 316 8.25 -20.71 -12.80
C PRO A 316 7.45 -21.59 -11.83
N LEU A 317 6.62 -22.46 -12.40
CA LEU A 317 5.74 -23.38 -11.70
C LEU A 317 6.20 -24.82 -11.83
N SER A 318 5.85 -25.64 -10.83
CA SER A 318 5.90 -27.08 -10.98
C SER A 318 4.78 -27.57 -11.90
N PRO A 319 4.96 -28.72 -12.58
CA PRO A 319 3.90 -29.30 -13.42
C PRO A 319 2.64 -29.63 -12.61
N ALA A 320 2.80 -29.98 -11.34
CA ALA A 320 1.69 -30.21 -10.42
C ALA A 320 0.88 -28.93 -10.14
N ALA A 321 1.56 -27.81 -9.86
CA ALA A 321 0.88 -26.52 -9.66
C ALA A 321 0.16 -26.07 -10.93
N ALA A 322 0.80 -26.24 -12.09
CA ALA A 322 0.20 -25.88 -13.37
C ALA A 322 -1.05 -26.74 -13.69
N ARG A 323 -1.03 -28.05 -13.43
CA ARG A 323 -2.23 -28.92 -13.55
C ARG A 323 -3.34 -28.51 -12.58
N HIS A 324 -3.00 -28.17 -11.34
CA HIS A 324 -3.98 -27.74 -10.35
C HIS A 324 -4.70 -26.45 -10.78
N ILE A 325 -3.94 -25.46 -11.26
CA ILE A 325 -4.48 -24.20 -11.74
C ILE A 325 -5.31 -24.41 -13.02
N ALA A 326 -4.87 -25.28 -13.95
CA ALA A 326 -5.65 -25.68 -15.13
C ALA A 326 -7.00 -26.33 -14.79
N ALA A 327 -7.04 -27.21 -13.78
CA ALA A 327 -8.25 -27.90 -13.35
C ALA A 327 -9.23 -27.00 -12.59
N SER A 328 -8.73 -25.97 -11.91
CA SER A 328 -9.52 -25.16 -10.96
C SER A 328 -10.01 -23.82 -11.51
N ALA A 329 -9.27 -23.21 -12.46
CA ALA A 329 -9.46 -21.81 -12.84
C ALA A 329 -9.96 -21.57 -14.27
N GLY A 330 -10.44 -22.61 -14.98
CA GLY A 330 -10.92 -22.46 -16.37
C GLY A 330 -9.83 -22.04 -17.36
N ILE A 331 -8.58 -22.39 -17.05
CA ILE A 331 -7.40 -22.01 -17.82
C ILE A 331 -7.21 -22.97 -18.99
N ILE A 332 -6.85 -22.40 -20.14
CA ILE A 332 -6.66 -23.15 -21.39
C ILE A 332 -5.19 -23.60 -21.48
N PRO A 333 -4.89 -24.91 -21.35
CA PRO A 333 -3.55 -25.41 -21.60
C PRO A 333 -3.23 -25.31 -23.10
N ALA A 334 -2.11 -24.67 -23.46
CA ALA A 334 -1.58 -24.67 -24.82
C ALA A 334 -0.63 -25.86 -25.00
N VAL A 335 -1.13 -26.94 -25.60
CA VAL A 335 -0.32 -28.14 -25.91
C VAL A 335 0.13 -28.04 -27.38
N LEU A 336 1.44 -27.94 -27.58
CA LEU A 336 2.07 -27.82 -28.91
C LEU A 336 2.23 -29.21 -29.56
N ASP A 337 1.12 -29.88 -29.89
CA ASP A 337 1.10 -31.12 -30.71
C ASP A 337 -0.30 -31.37 -31.33
N GLY A 338 -0.98 -30.29 -31.76
CA GLY A 338 -2.33 -30.34 -32.34
C GLY A 338 -2.35 -30.40 -33.88
N GLU A 339 -3.55 -30.28 -34.48
CA GLU A 339 -3.70 -30.21 -35.95
C GLU A 339 -2.91 -29.03 -36.55
N SER A 340 -2.45 -29.19 -37.80
CA SER A 340 -1.66 -28.17 -38.48
C SER A 340 -2.49 -26.91 -38.77
N GLU A 341 -2.07 -25.78 -38.21
CA GLU A 341 -2.66 -24.46 -38.47
C GLU A 341 -1.95 -23.73 -39.60
N VAL A 342 -2.70 -22.99 -40.42
CA VAL A 342 -2.10 -22.13 -41.46
C VAL A 342 -1.46 -20.92 -40.79
N MET A 343 -0.13 -20.85 -40.84
CA MET A 343 0.66 -19.76 -40.26
C MET A 343 0.99 -18.64 -41.26
N ASP A 344 0.85 -18.91 -42.56
CA ASP A 344 1.14 -17.98 -43.64
C ASP A 344 -0.13 -17.75 -44.47
N TRP A 345 -0.86 -16.69 -44.15
CA TRP A 345 -2.12 -16.34 -44.80
C TRP A 345 -1.93 -15.44 -46.02
N GLY A 346 -0.71 -14.94 -46.24
CA GLY A 346 -0.39 -13.92 -47.21
C GLY A 346 -1.31 -12.71 -47.06
N ARG A 347 -1.85 -12.26 -48.20
CA ARG A 347 -2.80 -11.15 -48.28
C ARG A 347 -4.27 -11.50 -47.96
N LYS A 348 -4.62 -12.76 -47.64
CA LYS A 348 -6.04 -13.17 -47.48
C LYS A 348 -6.68 -12.65 -46.19
N LYS A 349 -5.89 -12.39 -45.15
CA LYS A 349 -6.37 -11.85 -43.87
C LYS A 349 -5.51 -10.68 -43.45
N ARG A 350 -6.12 -9.55 -43.10
CA ARG A 350 -5.39 -8.38 -42.59
C ARG A 350 -4.92 -8.56 -41.14
N LEU A 351 -5.71 -9.23 -40.31
CA LEU A 351 -5.40 -9.40 -38.88
C LEU A 351 -4.82 -10.80 -38.66
N PHE A 352 -3.79 -10.87 -37.81
CA PHE A 352 -3.24 -12.13 -37.33
C PHE A 352 -4.33 -12.96 -36.64
N THR A 353 -4.37 -14.25 -36.95
CA THR A 353 -5.28 -15.21 -36.31
C THR A 353 -4.87 -15.46 -34.86
N TRP A 354 -5.76 -16.07 -34.07
CA TRP A 354 -5.42 -16.47 -32.71
C TRP A 354 -4.24 -17.46 -32.67
N ALA A 355 -4.21 -18.44 -33.58
CA ALA A 355 -3.09 -19.38 -33.70
C ALA A 355 -1.75 -18.66 -33.99
N GLN A 356 -1.75 -17.67 -34.90
CA GLN A 356 -0.56 -16.85 -35.16
C GLN A 356 -0.19 -16.01 -33.93
N GLN A 357 -1.16 -15.44 -33.21
CA GLN A 357 -0.89 -14.69 -31.98
C GLN A 357 -0.28 -15.57 -30.88
N MET A 358 -0.72 -16.82 -30.75
CA MET A 358 -0.11 -17.77 -29.81
C MET A 358 1.30 -18.18 -30.23
N ALA A 359 1.54 -18.39 -31.53
CA ALA A 359 2.87 -18.66 -32.06
C ALA A 359 3.82 -17.47 -31.86
N LEU A 360 3.34 -16.23 -32.07
CA LEU A 360 4.11 -15.03 -31.77
C LEU A 360 4.36 -14.87 -30.26
N ALA A 361 3.38 -15.17 -29.40
CA ALA A 361 3.57 -15.16 -27.95
C ALA A 361 4.61 -16.19 -27.50
N GLU A 362 4.67 -17.36 -28.14
CA GLU A 362 5.67 -18.38 -27.87
C GLU A 362 7.09 -17.91 -28.24
N ARG A 363 7.23 -17.24 -29.39
CA ARG A 363 8.51 -16.69 -29.85
C ARG A 363 8.94 -15.45 -29.05
N ASP A 364 8.00 -14.55 -28.80
CA ASP A 364 8.26 -13.19 -28.32
C ASP A 364 8.13 -13.07 -26.79
N GLY A 365 7.41 -13.97 -26.12
CA GLY A 365 7.18 -13.96 -24.66
C GLY A 365 6.34 -12.80 -24.14
N GLY A 366 5.86 -11.93 -25.03
CA GLY A 366 5.27 -10.63 -24.70
C GLY A 366 5.72 -9.57 -25.69
N CYS A 367 5.80 -8.31 -25.25
CA CYS A 367 6.34 -7.25 -26.09
C CYS A 367 7.81 -7.56 -26.36
N ALA A 368 8.18 -7.83 -27.60
CA ALA A 368 9.52 -8.30 -27.91
C ALA A 368 10.63 -7.30 -27.50
N MET A 369 10.31 -6.02 -27.27
CA MET A 369 11.27 -5.02 -26.80
C MET A 369 11.36 -4.91 -25.26
N CYS A 370 10.23 -4.76 -24.56
CA CYS A 370 10.19 -4.47 -23.12
C CYS A 370 9.65 -5.61 -22.24
N ASN A 371 9.22 -6.72 -22.86
CA ASN A 371 8.66 -7.91 -22.22
C ASN A 371 7.36 -7.69 -21.43
N LEU A 372 6.58 -6.67 -21.79
CA LEU A 372 5.20 -6.53 -21.28
C LEU A 372 4.37 -7.77 -21.66
N PRO A 373 3.49 -8.31 -20.78
CA PRO A 373 2.82 -9.58 -21.02
C PRO A 373 2.04 -9.63 -22.35
N PRO A 374 1.91 -10.80 -23.03
CA PRO A 374 1.25 -10.91 -24.33
C PRO A 374 -0.16 -10.29 -24.39
N GLY A 375 -0.95 -10.42 -23.33
CA GLY A 375 -2.30 -9.83 -23.24
C GLY A 375 -2.33 -8.29 -23.35
N MET A 376 -1.20 -7.62 -23.11
CA MET A 376 -1.02 -6.17 -23.23
C MET A 376 -0.30 -5.76 -24.53
N THR A 377 -0.19 -6.68 -25.49
CA THR A 377 0.46 -6.44 -26.77
C THR A 377 -0.49 -6.63 -27.95
N LYS A 378 -0.07 -6.14 -29.10
CA LYS A 378 -0.70 -6.40 -30.39
C LYS A 378 0.34 -6.92 -31.36
N ALA A 379 -0.07 -7.83 -32.24
CA ALA A 379 0.75 -8.27 -33.34
C ALA A 379 0.92 -7.12 -34.35
N HIS A 380 2.17 -6.76 -34.59
CA HIS A 380 2.61 -5.71 -35.50
C HIS A 380 3.22 -6.34 -36.75
N HIS A 381 2.84 -5.84 -37.92
CA HIS A 381 3.48 -6.21 -39.19
C HIS A 381 4.80 -5.47 -39.37
N LEU A 382 5.90 -6.16 -39.66
CA LEU A 382 7.20 -5.53 -39.93
C LEU A 382 7.15 -4.75 -41.25
N GLU A 383 6.79 -5.43 -42.33
CA GLU A 383 6.36 -4.83 -43.58
C GLU A 383 4.87 -4.50 -43.47
N TRP A 384 4.54 -3.21 -43.45
CA TRP A 384 3.20 -2.80 -43.07
C TRP A 384 2.18 -3.23 -44.11
N TRP A 385 1.10 -3.81 -43.63
CA TRP A 385 0.02 -4.30 -44.49
C TRP A 385 -0.51 -3.23 -45.48
N ALA A 386 -0.66 -1.98 -45.04
CA ALA A 386 -1.21 -0.92 -45.88
C ALA A 386 -0.14 -0.15 -46.69
N ARG A 387 1.01 0.15 -46.07
CA ARG A 387 2.06 0.99 -46.67
C ARG A 387 2.98 0.20 -47.59
N ASP A 388 3.40 -0.99 -47.16
CA ASP A 388 4.47 -1.76 -47.81
C ASP A 388 3.94 -3.01 -48.53
N HIS A 389 2.62 -3.22 -48.52
CA HIS A 389 1.96 -4.42 -49.04
C HIS A 389 2.38 -5.74 -48.36
N GLY A 390 2.88 -5.67 -47.12
CA GLY A 390 3.33 -6.86 -46.39
C GLY A 390 2.21 -7.87 -46.10
N ASP A 391 2.62 -9.11 -45.84
CA ASP A 391 1.76 -10.28 -45.64
C ASP A 391 1.45 -10.56 -44.16
N THR A 392 0.35 -11.29 -43.88
CA THR A 392 -0.01 -11.74 -42.53
C THR A 392 0.51 -13.15 -42.36
N ASP A 393 1.84 -13.23 -42.39
CA ASP A 393 2.63 -14.43 -42.23
C ASP A 393 3.39 -14.34 -40.92
N ILE A 394 3.67 -15.49 -40.29
CA ILE A 394 4.23 -15.52 -38.94
C ILE A 394 5.59 -14.80 -38.84
N ASP A 395 6.36 -14.85 -39.92
CA ASP A 395 7.68 -14.22 -40.02
C ASP A 395 7.63 -12.72 -40.30
N ASN A 396 6.47 -12.19 -40.71
CA ASN A 396 6.23 -10.75 -40.83
C ASN A 396 5.51 -10.16 -39.60
N GLY A 397 5.25 -10.96 -38.56
CA GLY A 397 4.59 -10.53 -37.33
C GLY A 397 5.55 -10.42 -36.14
N VAL A 398 5.31 -9.48 -35.22
CA VAL A 398 5.97 -9.39 -33.90
C VAL A 398 5.03 -8.77 -32.85
N LEU A 399 5.08 -9.23 -31.60
CA LEU A 399 4.29 -8.63 -30.52
C LEU A 399 4.94 -7.36 -29.97
N LEU A 400 4.18 -6.27 -29.93
CA LEU A 400 4.60 -4.99 -29.32
C LEU A 400 3.47 -4.41 -28.46
N CYS A 401 3.82 -3.79 -27.33
CA CYS A 401 2.89 -2.94 -26.57
C CYS A 401 2.73 -1.57 -27.25
N GLU A 402 1.68 -0.82 -26.90
CA GLU A 402 1.36 0.48 -27.51
C GLU A 402 2.55 1.46 -27.53
N LEU A 403 3.26 1.57 -26.41
CA LEU A 403 4.41 2.47 -26.29
C LEU A 403 5.57 2.04 -27.20
N CYS A 404 5.91 0.75 -27.21
CA CYS A 404 6.98 0.24 -28.05
C CYS A 404 6.59 0.26 -29.53
N HIS A 405 5.32 0.01 -29.85
CA HIS A 405 4.77 0.11 -31.19
C HIS A 405 4.97 1.53 -31.76
N HIS A 406 4.53 2.57 -31.05
CA HIS A 406 4.80 3.96 -31.44
C HIS A 406 6.30 4.28 -31.53
N ARG A 407 7.12 3.73 -30.63
CA ARG A 407 8.58 3.92 -30.70
C ARG A 407 9.16 3.41 -32.02
N ILE A 408 8.70 2.26 -32.51
CA ILE A 408 9.11 1.72 -33.81
C ILE A 408 8.71 2.65 -34.95
N HIS A 409 7.47 3.16 -34.93
CA HIS A 409 6.95 4.07 -35.94
C HIS A 409 7.67 5.43 -35.97
N ASP A 410 7.82 6.05 -34.81
CA ASP A 410 8.12 7.48 -34.72
C ASP A 410 9.61 7.78 -34.58
N ASN A 411 10.40 6.80 -34.14
CA ASN A 411 11.79 7.03 -33.72
C ASN A 411 12.83 6.25 -34.55
N GLY A 412 12.46 5.71 -35.70
CA GLY A 412 13.40 5.11 -36.65
C GLY A 412 14.08 3.81 -36.19
N TRP A 413 13.49 3.12 -35.21
CA TRP A 413 13.92 1.78 -34.83
C TRP A 413 13.50 0.77 -35.90
N GLN A 414 14.39 -0.18 -36.20
CA GLN A 414 14.11 -1.26 -37.15
C GLN A 414 14.02 -2.59 -36.44
N ILE A 415 13.21 -3.49 -36.98
CA ILE A 415 13.04 -4.86 -36.49
C ILE A 415 13.56 -5.80 -37.58
N ARG A 416 14.36 -6.79 -37.18
CA ARG A 416 14.82 -7.87 -38.05
C ARG A 416 14.47 -9.20 -37.40
N ILE A 417 13.82 -10.08 -38.15
CA ILE A 417 13.56 -11.46 -37.73
C ILE A 417 14.56 -12.36 -38.45
N GLU A 418 15.22 -13.26 -37.71
CA GLU A 418 16.17 -14.24 -38.24
C GLU A 418 15.67 -15.66 -37.97
N GLY A 419 15.49 -16.47 -39.02
CA GLY A 419 14.87 -17.79 -38.94
C GLY A 419 13.38 -17.76 -39.25
N HIS A 420 12.67 -18.86 -38.95
CA HIS A 420 11.26 -19.05 -39.30
C HIS A 420 10.43 -19.55 -38.11
N GLY A 421 9.18 -19.07 -38.03
CA GLY A 421 8.18 -19.50 -37.07
C GLY A 421 8.57 -19.25 -35.61
N VAL A 422 8.13 -20.14 -34.71
CA VAL A 422 8.33 -19.99 -33.25
C VAL A 422 9.80 -20.04 -32.80
N LYS A 423 10.70 -20.54 -33.66
CA LYS A 423 12.15 -20.62 -33.38
C LYS A 423 12.94 -19.40 -33.90
N ALA A 424 12.28 -18.47 -34.59
CA ALA A 424 12.94 -17.29 -35.12
C ALA A 424 13.38 -16.32 -34.01
N ARG A 425 14.44 -15.55 -34.28
CA ARG A 425 15.01 -14.57 -33.36
C ARG A 425 14.64 -13.17 -33.77
N VAL A 426 14.09 -12.41 -32.82
CA VAL A 426 13.72 -11.01 -33.04
C VAL A 426 14.88 -10.10 -32.61
N TRP A 427 15.30 -9.22 -33.50
CA TRP A 427 16.36 -8.24 -33.28
C TRP A 427 15.84 -6.83 -33.47
N PHE A 428 16.17 -5.94 -32.52
CA PHE A 428 15.90 -4.51 -32.61
C PHE A 428 17.18 -3.77 -32.95
N ILE A 429 17.13 -3.01 -34.04
CA ILE A 429 18.25 -2.21 -34.53
C ILE A 429 17.95 -0.74 -34.21
N PRO A 430 18.70 -0.12 -33.28
CA PRO A 430 18.49 1.26 -32.91
C PRO A 430 18.79 2.23 -34.08
N PRO A 431 18.20 3.43 -34.08
CA PRO A 431 18.61 4.53 -34.95
C PRO A 431 20.00 5.05 -34.54
N VAL A 432 20.69 5.73 -35.46
CA VAL A 432 22.01 6.35 -35.19
C VAL A 432 21.99 7.36 -34.05
N THR A 433 20.83 7.93 -33.74
CA THR A 433 20.62 8.87 -32.63
C THR A 433 20.64 8.20 -31.25
N VAL A 434 20.40 6.89 -31.19
CA VAL A 434 20.43 6.10 -29.95
C VAL A 434 21.74 5.32 -29.82
N ASP A 435 22.25 4.79 -30.94
CA ASP A 435 23.53 4.08 -31.01
C ASP A 435 24.12 4.30 -32.41
N LEU A 436 25.27 4.98 -32.46
CA LEU A 436 25.98 5.30 -33.72
C LEU A 436 26.35 4.04 -34.51
N ALA A 437 26.69 2.95 -33.81
CA ALA A 437 27.04 1.67 -34.43
C ALA A 437 25.80 0.85 -34.84
N ARG A 438 24.60 1.29 -34.43
CA ARG A 438 23.32 0.61 -34.64
C ARG A 438 23.37 -0.87 -34.24
N THR A 439 23.98 -1.16 -33.09
CA THR A 439 24.24 -2.52 -32.64
C THR A 439 22.93 -3.28 -32.45
N PRO A 440 22.70 -4.43 -33.14
CA PRO A 440 21.47 -5.21 -32.98
C PRO A 440 21.30 -5.70 -31.55
N ARG A 441 20.09 -5.54 -31.01
CA ARG A 441 19.71 -5.95 -29.66
C ARG A 441 18.71 -7.10 -29.73
N LEU A 442 19.05 -8.24 -29.11
CA LEU A 442 18.15 -9.38 -29.06
C LEU A 442 16.91 -9.01 -28.26
N GLY A 443 15.74 -9.31 -28.81
CA GLY A 443 14.45 -9.14 -28.18
C GLY A 443 13.72 -10.48 -28.02
N GLY A 444 12.43 -10.38 -27.69
CA GLY A 444 11.56 -11.53 -27.48
C GLY A 444 11.98 -12.38 -26.28
N ARG A 445 11.41 -13.58 -26.20
CA ARG A 445 11.72 -14.57 -25.16
C ARG A 445 13.20 -14.98 -25.19
N ALA A 446 13.80 -15.04 -26.38
CA ALA A 446 15.21 -15.41 -26.58
C ALA A 446 16.20 -14.51 -25.81
N ARG A 447 15.83 -13.26 -25.49
CA ARG A 447 16.63 -12.35 -24.67
C ARG A 447 16.80 -12.82 -23.22
N PHE A 448 15.86 -13.61 -22.71
CA PHE A 448 15.80 -14.04 -21.31
C PHE A 448 16.13 -15.53 -21.12
N SER A 449 16.36 -16.27 -22.21
CA SER A 449 16.78 -17.68 -22.12
C SER A 449 18.22 -17.78 -21.63
N TYR A 450 18.43 -18.48 -20.52
CA TYR A 450 19.76 -18.77 -19.97
C TYR A 450 20.39 -20.03 -20.57
N LEU A 451 19.58 -20.92 -21.15
CA LEU A 451 20.05 -22.04 -21.94
C LEU A 451 20.21 -21.55 -23.39
N ALA A 452 21.45 -21.47 -23.85
CA ALA A 452 21.72 -21.33 -25.27
C ALA A 452 21.21 -22.59 -25.98
N ALA A 453 20.31 -22.42 -26.93
CA ALA A 453 19.99 -23.46 -27.90
C ALA A 453 21.08 -23.50 -28.98
#